data_AF-H2Z1V4-F1
#
_entry.id   AF-H2Z1V4-F1
#
_cell.length_a   1.000
_cell.length_b   1.000
_cell.length_c   1.000
_cell.angle_alpha   90.00
_cell.angle_beta   90.00
_cell.angle_gamma   90.00
#
_symmetry.space_group_name_H-M   'P 1'
#
loop_
_entity.id
_entity.type
_entity.pdbx_description
1 polymer ?
#
loop_
_entity_poly.entity_id
_entity_poly.type
_entity_poly.pdbx_seq_one_letter_code
_entity_poly.pdbx_strand_id
1 'polypeptide(L)'
;NATYFCLPGYMLSGTTTSTCEASGNWSQVCPVCSPVSCGEPDVIENGYHTAQGNYTYGEAVTFSCNRGFRLVGMSFALCNAEAQWSSSSPTCHRKSCGPAPSIPNSIFQPAELLFEDQVIYECQFGYSLIGHNTVTCDAGGYLSPHPRCQPVPCLEVPRIKHATLQTGSSYVFGDRASYQCNEGYLLSTGSNWIECTGFGTFNFSSDHVKCDPVECPRLLPPQHGSISRDRGLFKDEVTYSCDEGYNMVGPSHSRCTANATWTSAPTCEPVVCGTAPMVEHGSVVGRLHFGSSVSYHCDSGYYLSSNNSNLSCMSDGSWSPNPPVCHPVECGEPPEVKNARVPLMLYTFGMRVQYQCADGFLFASDDTAQMCLENGEFTQLNIACIPVPCPAPPLVINGHTSATSAVFGDVVTYHCKHGYVVKGEEFMECSEEGQWTADTTCEPRSCGPAPDVENAIPMRGVIRYGSSVHFECNVGYILEGDVQSLSIQCVAGRWTDQPECASLCRHRCLHKGSCIGHNQCSCAGGWTGRRCRHPTCLLPCLNGGYCSAPYTCSCATGWTGERCQTPHCSQPCRNGGQCVAPDECRCPYGYFGANCGEESSYFGL
;
A
#
# COMPACT_ATOMS: atom_id res chain seq x y z
N ASN A 1 -32.87 -191.93 -3.76
CA ASN A 1 -32.40 -190.84 -2.87
C ASN A 1 -32.67 -189.51 -3.56
N ALA A 2 -33.18 -188.53 -2.83
CA ALA A 2 -33.33 -187.15 -3.27
C ALA A 2 -32.33 -186.29 -2.50
N THR A 3 -31.66 -185.38 -3.20
CA THR A 3 -30.72 -184.39 -2.65
C THR A 3 -31.33 -183.01 -2.80
N TYR A 4 -31.43 -182.28 -1.69
CA TYR A 4 -31.97 -180.92 -1.66
C TYR A 4 -30.82 -179.90 -1.67
N PHE A 5 -30.98 -178.85 -2.47
CA PHE A 5 -30.10 -177.69 -2.48
C PHE A 5 -30.98 -176.43 -2.49
N CYS A 6 -30.53 -175.38 -1.80
CA CYS A 6 -31.19 -174.08 -1.85
C CYS A 6 -30.65 -173.25 -3.01
N LEU A 7 -31.48 -172.32 -3.51
CA LEU A 7 -31.02 -171.30 -4.43
C LEU A 7 -29.97 -170.40 -3.74
N PRO A 8 -29.04 -169.79 -4.50
CA PRO A 8 -28.09 -168.82 -3.94
C PRO A 8 -28.79 -167.74 -3.11
N GLY A 9 -28.22 -167.41 -1.95
CA GLY A 9 -28.81 -166.45 -1.00
C GLY A 9 -29.80 -167.05 0.00
N TYR A 10 -30.02 -168.36 -0.03
CA TYR A 10 -30.80 -169.09 0.95
C TYR A 10 -29.97 -170.22 1.59
N MET A 11 -30.00 -170.32 2.90
CA MET A 11 -29.33 -171.35 3.68
C MET A 11 -30.30 -172.51 3.98
N LEU A 12 -29.86 -173.73 3.74
CA LEU A 12 -30.64 -174.94 3.99
C LEU A 12 -30.62 -175.28 5.48
N SER A 13 -31.78 -175.26 6.12
CA SER A 13 -31.97 -175.70 7.50
C SER A 13 -32.65 -177.07 7.50
N GLY A 14 -31.90 -178.13 7.84
CA GLY A 14 -32.34 -179.52 7.82
C GLY A 14 -31.33 -180.46 7.16
N THR A 15 -31.73 -181.69 6.85
CA THR A 15 -30.86 -182.70 6.22
C THR A 15 -30.86 -182.54 4.69
N THR A 16 -29.68 -182.64 4.06
CA THR A 16 -29.50 -182.40 2.61
C THR A 16 -29.89 -183.60 1.75
N THR A 17 -30.05 -184.79 2.34
CA THR A 17 -30.41 -186.01 1.63
C THR A 17 -31.58 -186.70 2.31
N SER A 18 -32.50 -187.22 1.50
CA SER A 18 -33.58 -188.06 1.97
C SER A 18 -33.70 -189.29 1.08
N THR A 19 -34.06 -190.42 1.67
CA THR A 19 -34.16 -191.71 0.99
C THR A 19 -35.60 -192.20 1.06
N CYS A 20 -36.15 -192.66 -0.07
CA CYS A 20 -37.50 -193.23 -0.10
C CYS A 20 -37.44 -194.62 0.51
N GLU A 21 -38.11 -194.81 1.64
CA GLU A 21 -38.15 -196.08 2.35
C GLU A 21 -39.19 -197.02 1.71
N ALA A 22 -39.08 -198.33 1.98
CA ALA A 22 -40.01 -199.34 1.42
C ALA A 22 -41.49 -199.11 1.82
N SER A 23 -41.74 -198.28 2.84
CA SER A 23 -43.08 -197.80 3.26
C SER A 23 -43.70 -196.78 2.30
N GLY A 24 -42.93 -196.27 1.33
CA GLY A 24 -43.33 -195.20 0.43
C GLY A 24 -43.13 -193.79 1.01
N ASN A 25 -42.66 -193.67 2.26
CA ASN A 25 -42.39 -192.38 2.91
C ASN A 25 -40.90 -192.01 2.85
N TRP A 26 -40.61 -190.71 2.91
CA TRP A 26 -39.23 -190.20 2.94
C TRP A 26 -38.65 -190.26 4.36
N SER A 27 -37.38 -190.65 4.49
CA SER A 27 -36.71 -190.85 5.79
C SER A 27 -36.55 -189.58 6.63
N GLN A 28 -36.71 -188.39 6.03
CA GLN A 28 -36.54 -187.09 6.67
C GLN A 28 -37.58 -186.10 6.12
N VAL A 29 -38.01 -185.15 6.96
CA VAL A 29 -38.92 -184.05 6.57
C VAL A 29 -38.19 -183.10 5.60
N CYS A 30 -38.92 -182.53 4.64
CA CYS A 30 -38.36 -181.59 3.66
C CYS A 30 -37.67 -180.40 4.36
N PRO A 31 -36.40 -180.09 4.05
CA PRO A 31 -35.68 -178.98 4.66
C PRO A 31 -36.21 -177.62 4.20
N VAL A 32 -36.07 -176.59 5.04
CA VAL A 32 -36.52 -175.21 4.75
C VAL A 32 -35.33 -174.36 4.34
N CYS A 33 -35.47 -173.64 3.23
CA CYS A 33 -34.50 -172.65 2.78
C CYS A 33 -34.88 -171.27 3.33
N SER A 34 -34.15 -170.75 4.31
CA SER A 34 -34.31 -169.39 4.83
C SER A 34 -33.28 -168.45 4.22
N PRO A 35 -33.60 -167.17 3.95
CA PRO A 35 -32.63 -166.24 3.36
C PRO A 35 -31.45 -166.04 4.31
N VAL A 36 -30.25 -165.87 3.75
CA VAL A 36 -29.06 -165.51 4.56
C VAL A 36 -29.21 -164.10 5.11
N SER A 37 -28.67 -163.85 6.30
CA SER A 37 -28.67 -162.53 6.93
C SER A 37 -27.26 -161.96 6.97
N CYS A 38 -27.10 -160.71 6.54
CA CYS A 38 -25.82 -159.99 6.52
C CYS A 38 -25.48 -159.33 7.87
N GLY A 39 -26.38 -159.40 8.85
CA GLY A 39 -26.24 -158.72 10.13
C GLY A 39 -26.49 -157.20 10.04
N GLU A 40 -26.68 -156.57 11.19
CA GLU A 40 -26.87 -155.12 11.26
C GLU A 40 -25.60 -154.38 10.80
N PRO A 41 -25.70 -153.37 9.90
CA PRO A 41 -24.54 -152.60 9.46
C PRO A 41 -23.85 -151.84 10.60
N ASP A 42 -22.55 -151.58 10.47
CA ASP A 42 -21.79 -150.81 11.45
C ASP A 42 -22.38 -149.40 11.65
N VAL A 43 -22.30 -148.90 12.89
CA VAL A 43 -22.70 -147.53 13.22
C VAL A 43 -21.71 -146.54 12.58
N ILE A 44 -22.25 -145.58 11.83
CA ILE A 44 -21.45 -144.53 11.17
C ILE A 44 -21.46 -143.28 12.05
N GLU A 45 -20.26 -142.82 12.45
CA GLU A 45 -20.11 -141.57 13.19
C GLU A 45 -20.57 -140.37 12.33
N ASN A 46 -21.35 -139.46 12.92
CA ASN A 46 -21.96 -138.32 12.22
C ASN A 46 -22.85 -138.71 11.02
N GLY A 47 -23.40 -139.92 11.04
CA GLY A 47 -24.36 -140.42 10.06
C GLY A 47 -25.34 -141.42 10.64
N TYR A 48 -26.23 -141.92 9.79
CA TYR A 48 -27.24 -142.91 10.12
C TYR A 48 -27.54 -143.75 8.88
N HIS A 49 -28.12 -144.94 9.09
CA HIS A 49 -28.63 -145.78 8.01
C HIS A 49 -30.13 -146.04 8.19
N THR A 50 -30.79 -146.48 7.13
CA THR A 50 -32.19 -146.89 7.19
C THR A 50 -32.33 -148.18 8.01
N ALA A 51 -32.82 -148.08 9.25
CA ALA A 51 -33.06 -149.20 10.14
C ALA A 51 -34.50 -149.71 9.99
N GLN A 52 -34.72 -150.67 9.07
CA GLN A 52 -36.04 -151.30 8.89
C GLN A 52 -35.90 -152.58 8.06
N GLY A 53 -35.57 -153.70 8.70
CA GLY A 53 -35.54 -155.00 8.04
C GLY A 53 -34.88 -156.08 8.88
N ASN A 54 -34.93 -157.31 8.39
CA ASN A 54 -34.20 -158.44 8.98
C ASN A 54 -32.78 -158.57 8.39
N TYR A 55 -32.36 -157.61 7.57
CA TYR A 55 -31.05 -157.53 6.90
C TYR A 55 -30.76 -158.81 6.11
N THR A 56 -31.75 -159.25 5.34
CA THR A 56 -31.72 -160.53 4.61
C THR A 56 -31.39 -160.36 3.13
N TYR A 57 -31.02 -161.46 2.47
CA TYR A 57 -30.65 -161.50 1.05
C TYR A 57 -31.59 -160.68 0.14
N GLY A 58 -31.02 -159.74 -0.61
CA GLY A 58 -31.74 -158.85 -1.52
C GLY A 58 -32.21 -157.52 -0.91
N GLU A 59 -32.15 -157.34 0.41
CA GLU A 59 -32.45 -156.05 1.05
C GLU A 59 -31.29 -155.04 0.87
N ALA A 60 -31.64 -153.75 0.83
CA ALA A 60 -30.71 -152.64 0.70
C ALA A 60 -30.79 -151.74 1.93
N VAL A 61 -29.64 -151.34 2.47
CA VAL A 61 -29.54 -150.27 3.46
C VAL A 61 -28.97 -149.03 2.79
N THR A 62 -29.58 -147.87 3.04
CA THR A 62 -29.05 -146.57 2.57
C THR A 62 -28.44 -145.82 3.74
N PHE A 63 -27.27 -145.24 3.49
CA PHE A 63 -26.51 -144.46 4.45
C PHE A 63 -26.71 -142.97 4.17
N SER A 64 -26.79 -142.17 5.23
CA SER A 64 -26.95 -140.72 5.16
C SER A 64 -26.14 -140.05 6.26
N CYS A 65 -25.57 -138.88 5.98
CA CYS A 65 -24.82 -138.13 6.98
C CYS A 65 -25.69 -137.06 7.67
N ASN A 66 -25.31 -136.72 8.90
CA ASN A 66 -25.89 -135.60 9.63
C ASN A 66 -25.64 -134.28 8.88
N ARG A 67 -26.48 -133.27 9.16
CA ARG A 67 -26.30 -131.93 8.58
C ARG A 67 -24.88 -131.42 8.87
N GLY A 68 -24.25 -130.80 7.86
CA GLY A 68 -22.85 -130.34 7.94
C GLY A 68 -21.79 -131.38 7.55
N PHE A 69 -22.19 -132.64 7.31
CA PHE A 69 -21.29 -133.70 6.86
C PHE A 69 -21.64 -134.17 5.44
N ARG A 70 -20.63 -134.63 4.70
CA ARG A 70 -20.75 -135.24 3.37
C ARG A 70 -20.39 -136.72 3.45
N LEU A 71 -21.16 -137.54 2.74
CA LEU A 71 -20.94 -138.96 2.66
C LEU A 71 -19.78 -139.24 1.69
N VAL A 72 -18.78 -139.99 2.16
CA VAL A 72 -17.64 -140.46 1.36
C VAL A 72 -17.68 -141.99 1.33
N GLY A 73 -17.89 -142.54 0.14
CA GLY A 73 -18.10 -143.98 -0.08
C GLY A 73 -19.42 -144.25 -0.79
N MET A 74 -19.84 -145.52 -0.83
CA MET A 74 -21.14 -145.90 -1.38
C MET A 74 -22.26 -145.50 -0.44
N SER A 75 -23.31 -144.88 -0.96
CA SER A 75 -24.47 -144.42 -0.17
C SER A 75 -25.47 -145.53 0.15
N PHE A 76 -25.22 -146.76 -0.33
CA PHE A 76 -26.05 -147.92 -0.04
C PHE A 76 -25.22 -149.20 -0.07
N ALA A 77 -25.67 -150.22 0.65
CA ALA A 77 -25.15 -151.57 0.57
C ALA A 77 -26.30 -152.57 0.40
N LEU A 78 -26.07 -153.60 -0.42
CA LEU A 78 -27.02 -154.69 -0.69
C LEU A 78 -26.54 -155.98 -0.03
N CYS A 79 -27.46 -156.74 0.59
CA CYS A 79 -27.11 -158.04 1.15
C CYS A 79 -27.03 -159.11 0.04
N ASN A 80 -25.83 -159.66 -0.18
CA ASN A 80 -25.56 -160.62 -1.26
C ASN A 80 -25.81 -162.08 -0.84
N ALA A 81 -25.64 -162.99 -1.80
CA ALA A 81 -25.96 -164.42 -1.61
C ALA A 81 -25.01 -165.14 -0.63
N GLU A 82 -23.84 -164.54 -0.38
CA GLU A 82 -22.77 -165.02 0.48
C GLU A 82 -22.87 -164.47 1.92
N ALA A 83 -23.99 -163.84 2.29
CA ALA A 83 -24.22 -163.20 3.59
C ALA A 83 -23.26 -162.03 3.89
N GLN A 84 -22.85 -161.29 2.86
CA GLN A 84 -21.98 -160.11 2.97
C GLN A 84 -22.64 -158.87 2.35
N TRP A 85 -22.34 -157.71 2.93
CA TRP A 85 -22.73 -156.43 2.37
C TRP A 85 -21.91 -156.13 1.10
N SER A 86 -22.58 -155.67 0.03
CA SER A 86 -21.96 -155.37 -1.27
C SER A 86 -20.92 -154.25 -1.23
N SER A 87 -20.90 -153.45 -0.15
CA SER A 87 -19.93 -152.39 0.09
C SER A 87 -19.70 -152.21 1.58
N SER A 88 -18.52 -151.72 1.95
CA SER A 88 -18.23 -151.30 3.33
C SER A 88 -19.01 -150.04 3.73
N SER A 89 -19.19 -149.84 5.03
CA SER A 89 -19.82 -148.65 5.59
C SER A 89 -19.07 -147.36 5.16
N PRO A 90 -19.78 -146.33 4.65
CA PRO A 90 -19.15 -145.06 4.27
C PRO A 90 -18.77 -144.22 5.49
N THR A 91 -17.94 -143.20 5.29
CA THR A 91 -17.56 -142.23 6.33
C THR A 91 -18.20 -140.87 6.08
N CYS A 92 -18.57 -140.17 7.16
CA CYS A 92 -19.12 -138.82 7.09
C CYS A 92 -18.03 -137.80 7.43
N HIS A 93 -17.53 -137.09 6.41
CA HIS A 93 -16.55 -136.02 6.59
C HIS A 93 -17.24 -134.66 6.68
N ARG A 94 -16.68 -133.72 7.44
CA ARG A 94 -17.18 -132.33 7.47
C ARG A 94 -17.22 -131.75 6.05
N LYS A 95 -18.29 -131.03 5.71
CA LYS A 95 -18.38 -130.29 4.45
C LYS A 95 -17.36 -129.15 4.45
N SER A 96 -16.72 -128.91 3.30
CA SER A 96 -15.85 -127.75 3.10
C SER A 96 -16.68 -126.56 2.62
N CYS A 97 -16.46 -125.41 3.25
CA CYS A 97 -16.99 -124.11 2.81
C CYS A 97 -16.02 -123.36 1.87
N GLY A 98 -14.84 -123.92 1.63
CA GLY A 98 -13.76 -123.27 0.87
C GLY A 98 -12.86 -122.37 1.72
N PRO A 99 -11.97 -121.59 1.08
CA PRO A 99 -11.04 -120.71 1.75
C PRO A 99 -11.74 -119.52 2.40
N ALA A 100 -11.19 -119.05 3.52
CA ALA A 100 -11.64 -117.83 4.18
C ALA A 100 -11.68 -116.64 3.19
N PRO A 101 -12.78 -115.86 3.15
CA PRO A 101 -12.97 -114.81 2.15
C PRO A 101 -11.97 -113.66 2.33
N SER A 102 -11.41 -113.17 1.23
CA SER A 102 -10.52 -111.99 1.29
C SER A 102 -11.35 -110.71 1.42
N ILE A 103 -11.28 -110.06 2.58
CA ILE A 103 -11.96 -108.78 2.84
C ILE A 103 -10.94 -107.64 2.71
N PRO A 104 -11.18 -106.62 1.86
CA PRO A 104 -10.28 -105.47 1.73
C PRO A 104 -10.07 -104.74 3.06
N ASN A 105 -8.84 -104.28 3.32
CA ASN A 105 -8.45 -103.57 4.55
C ASN A 105 -8.69 -104.38 5.83
N SER A 106 -8.65 -105.71 5.73
CA SER A 106 -8.69 -106.62 6.87
C SER A 106 -7.38 -107.38 7.06
N ILE A 107 -7.24 -107.98 8.23
CA ILE A 107 -6.15 -108.83 8.69
C ILE A 107 -6.82 -110.12 9.15
N PHE A 108 -6.44 -111.24 8.54
CA PHE A 108 -6.95 -112.57 8.85
C PHE A 108 -5.88 -113.61 8.53
N GLN A 109 -6.01 -114.81 9.12
CA GLN A 109 -5.16 -115.94 8.78
C GLN A 109 -5.82 -116.78 7.68
N PRO A 110 -5.17 -117.01 6.53
CA PRO A 110 -5.73 -117.84 5.46
C PRO A 110 -5.90 -119.28 5.95
N ALA A 111 -7.11 -119.81 5.83
CA ALA A 111 -7.45 -121.18 6.16
C ALA A 111 -8.56 -121.70 5.25
N GLU A 112 -8.55 -123.00 4.96
CA GLU A 112 -9.69 -123.73 4.41
C GLU A 112 -10.64 -124.08 5.55
N LEU A 113 -11.92 -123.72 5.44
CA LEU A 113 -12.90 -123.86 6.52
C LEU A 113 -13.79 -125.07 6.29
N LEU A 114 -13.90 -125.92 7.31
CA LEU A 114 -14.83 -127.05 7.38
C LEU A 114 -16.01 -126.71 8.30
N PHE A 115 -17.13 -127.44 8.18
CA PHE A 115 -18.35 -127.22 8.97
C PHE A 115 -18.08 -127.09 10.48
N GLU A 116 -18.42 -125.96 11.10
CA GLU A 116 -18.09 -125.53 12.49
C GLU A 116 -16.75 -124.80 12.69
N ASP A 117 -15.89 -124.71 11.68
CA ASP A 117 -14.70 -123.85 11.75
C ASP A 117 -15.11 -122.37 11.69
N GLN A 118 -14.31 -121.53 12.34
CA GLN A 118 -14.47 -120.09 12.39
C GLN A 118 -13.15 -119.38 12.12
N VAL A 119 -13.24 -118.24 11.45
CA VAL A 119 -12.11 -117.33 11.23
C VAL A 119 -12.47 -115.95 11.74
N ILE A 120 -11.50 -115.28 12.39
CA ILE A 120 -11.67 -113.94 12.97
C ILE A 120 -10.98 -112.94 12.05
N TYR A 121 -11.68 -111.86 11.73
CA TYR A 121 -11.20 -110.73 10.96
C TYR A 121 -10.98 -109.52 11.87
N GLU A 122 -9.83 -108.88 11.68
CA GLU A 122 -9.52 -107.57 12.27
C GLU A 122 -9.33 -106.55 11.15
N CYS A 123 -9.81 -105.32 11.31
CA CYS A 123 -9.59 -104.29 10.30
C CYS A 123 -8.20 -103.64 10.46
N GLN A 124 -7.59 -103.26 9.34
CA GLN A 124 -6.35 -102.49 9.32
C GLN A 124 -6.58 -101.11 9.95
N PHE A 125 -5.50 -100.48 10.45
CA PHE A 125 -5.56 -99.15 11.04
C PHE A 125 -6.23 -98.14 10.09
N GLY A 126 -7.17 -97.35 10.63
CA GLY A 126 -7.97 -96.38 9.86
C GLY A 126 -9.27 -96.95 9.26
N TYR A 127 -9.58 -98.23 9.51
CA TYR A 127 -10.82 -98.86 9.11
C TYR A 127 -11.58 -99.44 10.31
N SER A 128 -12.90 -99.28 10.34
CA SER A 128 -13.80 -99.86 11.33
C SER A 128 -14.54 -101.07 10.77
N LEU A 129 -14.71 -102.09 11.61
CA LEU A 129 -15.46 -103.30 11.27
C LEU A 129 -16.97 -103.04 11.33
N ILE A 130 -17.68 -103.37 10.25
CA ILE A 130 -19.14 -103.39 10.18
C ILE A 130 -19.61 -104.85 10.09
N GLY A 131 -20.42 -105.27 11.06
CA GLY A 131 -20.90 -106.65 11.21
C GLY A 131 -20.14 -107.43 12.29
N HIS A 132 -20.25 -108.75 12.26
CA HIS A 132 -19.51 -109.62 13.18
C HIS A 132 -18.09 -109.85 12.67
N ASN A 133 -17.12 -109.88 13.58
CA ASN A 133 -15.71 -110.16 13.26
C ASN A 133 -15.43 -111.63 12.96
N THR A 134 -16.36 -112.52 13.30
CA THR A 134 -16.24 -113.96 13.13
C THR A 134 -17.07 -114.43 11.93
N VAL A 135 -16.42 -115.10 10.98
CA VAL A 135 -17.09 -115.80 9.86
C VAL A 135 -17.08 -117.30 10.16
N THR A 136 -18.25 -117.93 10.11
CA THR A 136 -18.44 -119.34 10.44
C THR A 136 -18.85 -120.14 9.20
N CYS A 137 -18.36 -121.37 9.09
CA CYS A 137 -18.79 -122.32 8.07
C CYS A 137 -20.05 -123.07 8.53
N ASP A 138 -21.18 -122.81 7.85
CA ASP A 138 -22.48 -123.37 8.20
C ASP A 138 -22.69 -124.81 7.69
N ALA A 139 -23.79 -125.45 8.13
CA ALA A 139 -24.11 -126.83 7.76
C ALA A 139 -24.47 -127.02 6.26
N GLY A 140 -24.77 -125.93 5.57
CA GLY A 140 -25.04 -125.87 4.13
C GLY A 140 -23.75 -125.84 3.30
N GLY A 141 -22.61 -125.51 3.90
CA GLY A 141 -21.35 -125.27 3.19
C GLY A 141 -21.16 -123.80 2.79
N TYR A 142 -21.84 -122.86 3.45
CA TYR A 142 -21.72 -121.43 3.19
C TYR A 142 -21.02 -120.70 4.33
N LEU A 143 -20.30 -119.64 3.97
CA LEU A 143 -19.64 -118.74 4.91
C LEU A 143 -20.59 -117.59 5.25
N SER A 144 -20.83 -117.38 6.53
CA SER A 144 -21.72 -116.33 7.03
C SER A 144 -21.35 -115.94 8.46
N PRO A 145 -21.54 -114.67 8.87
CA PRO A 145 -21.91 -113.49 8.07
C PRO A 145 -20.74 -112.93 7.24
N HIS A 146 -20.96 -111.86 6.46
CA HIS A 146 -19.94 -111.22 5.62
C HIS A 146 -19.49 -109.86 6.20
N PRO A 147 -18.39 -109.79 6.98
CA PRO A 147 -17.89 -108.54 7.53
C PRO A 147 -17.38 -107.58 6.44
N ARG A 148 -17.38 -106.28 6.75
CA ARG A 148 -16.80 -105.24 5.90
C ARG A 148 -15.97 -104.27 6.73
N CYS A 149 -14.75 -103.98 6.29
CA CYS A 149 -13.94 -102.91 6.85
C CYS A 149 -14.20 -101.62 6.08
N GLN A 150 -14.79 -100.62 6.73
CA GLN A 150 -15.05 -99.30 6.13
C GLN A 150 -14.12 -98.24 6.72
N PRO A 151 -13.69 -97.24 5.94
CA PRO A 151 -12.89 -96.14 6.45
C PRO A 151 -13.54 -95.46 7.66
N VAL A 152 -12.75 -95.13 8.69
CA VAL A 152 -13.26 -94.41 9.87
C VAL A 152 -13.68 -92.98 9.47
N PRO A 153 -14.91 -92.54 9.79
CA PRO A 153 -15.36 -91.18 9.50
C PRO A 153 -14.82 -90.17 10.52
N CYS A 154 -14.37 -89.01 10.04
CA CYS A 154 -14.07 -87.85 10.88
C CYS A 154 -15.36 -87.02 11.07
N LEU A 155 -15.78 -86.87 12.32
CA LEU A 155 -17.09 -86.29 12.66
C LEU A 155 -17.09 -84.75 12.63
N GLU A 156 -16.08 -84.11 13.23
CA GLU A 156 -16.03 -82.66 13.36
C GLU A 156 -14.83 -82.07 12.62
N VAL A 157 -15.12 -81.23 11.62
CA VAL A 157 -14.10 -80.47 10.89
C VAL A 157 -13.76 -79.21 11.72
N PRO A 158 -12.50 -79.02 12.12
CA PRO A 158 -12.08 -77.85 12.91
C PRO A 158 -12.42 -76.52 12.22
N ARG A 159 -13.00 -75.58 12.96
CA ARG A 159 -13.20 -74.21 12.45
C ARG A 159 -11.94 -73.39 12.63
N ILE A 160 -11.35 -72.95 11.52
CA ILE A 160 -10.13 -72.14 11.52
C ILE A 160 -10.50 -70.66 11.40
N LYS A 161 -9.95 -69.81 12.27
CA LYS A 161 -10.22 -68.37 12.24
C LYS A 161 -9.69 -67.78 10.93
N HIS A 162 -10.49 -66.90 10.32
CA HIS A 162 -10.15 -66.21 9.08
C HIS A 162 -9.88 -67.14 7.88
N ALA A 163 -10.47 -68.33 7.89
CA ALA A 163 -10.43 -69.26 6.77
C ALA A 163 -11.79 -69.89 6.51
N THR A 164 -12.06 -70.21 5.24
CA THR A 164 -13.25 -70.93 4.78
C THR A 164 -12.86 -72.31 4.25
N LEU A 165 -13.63 -73.33 4.63
CA LEU A 165 -13.49 -74.69 4.09
C LEU A 165 -13.93 -74.69 2.61
N GLN A 166 -13.10 -75.19 1.70
CA GLN A 166 -13.39 -75.12 0.26
C GLN A 166 -14.40 -76.17 -0.21
N THR A 167 -14.29 -77.43 0.23
CA THR A 167 -15.18 -78.50 -0.21
C THR A 167 -15.20 -79.67 0.76
N GLY A 168 -16.41 -80.15 1.09
CA GLY A 168 -16.65 -81.43 1.79
C GLY A 168 -17.44 -81.26 3.10
N SER A 169 -18.45 -82.12 3.31
CA SER A 169 -19.20 -82.22 4.58
C SER A 169 -18.95 -83.55 5.30
N SER A 170 -18.34 -84.52 4.62
CA SER A 170 -18.01 -85.85 5.13
C SER A 170 -16.60 -86.20 4.71
N TYR A 171 -15.75 -86.49 5.69
CA TYR A 171 -14.36 -86.89 5.48
C TYR A 171 -14.14 -88.25 6.14
N VAL A 172 -13.47 -89.14 5.45
CA VAL A 172 -13.05 -90.44 5.97
C VAL A 172 -11.54 -90.53 6.03
N PHE A 173 -11.01 -91.56 6.70
CA PHE A 173 -9.57 -91.80 6.83
C PHE A 173 -8.81 -91.61 5.50
N GLY A 174 -7.80 -90.73 5.51
CA GLY A 174 -6.99 -90.37 4.34
C GLY A 174 -7.49 -89.15 3.55
N ASP A 175 -8.70 -88.66 3.79
CA ASP A 175 -9.20 -87.46 3.12
C ASP A 175 -8.54 -86.19 3.68
N ARG A 176 -8.37 -85.19 2.81
CA ARG A 176 -7.81 -83.87 3.15
C ARG A 176 -8.86 -82.78 3.09
N ALA A 177 -9.05 -82.08 4.19
CA ALA A 177 -9.90 -80.90 4.30
C ALA A 177 -9.06 -79.64 4.01
N SER A 178 -9.30 -79.01 2.87
CA SER A 178 -8.58 -77.81 2.41
C SER A 178 -9.31 -76.52 2.78
N TYR A 179 -8.52 -75.53 3.24
CA TYR A 179 -8.98 -74.22 3.64
C TYR A 179 -8.43 -73.15 2.69
N GLN A 180 -9.23 -72.10 2.53
CA GLN A 180 -8.87 -70.86 1.86
C GLN A 180 -8.89 -69.74 2.90
N CYS A 181 -7.80 -69.00 3.04
CA CYS A 181 -7.81 -67.80 3.89
C CYS A 181 -8.79 -66.78 3.34
N ASN A 182 -9.54 -66.13 4.24
CA ASN A 182 -10.49 -65.08 3.92
C ASN A 182 -9.76 -63.87 3.33
N GLU A 183 -10.50 -63.02 2.64
CA GLU A 183 -9.97 -61.77 2.08
C GLU A 183 -9.26 -60.93 3.16
N GLY A 184 -8.03 -60.48 2.85
CA GLY A 184 -7.18 -59.73 3.78
C GLY A 184 -6.37 -60.57 4.78
N TYR A 185 -6.34 -61.89 4.61
CA TYR A 185 -5.51 -62.81 5.38
C TYR A 185 -4.67 -63.69 4.45
N LEU A 186 -3.41 -63.93 4.81
CA LEU A 186 -2.47 -64.78 4.09
C LEU A 186 -2.13 -66.03 4.91
N LEU A 187 -1.82 -67.11 4.20
CA LEU A 187 -1.37 -68.34 4.80
C LEU A 187 0.04 -68.14 5.40
N SER A 188 0.14 -68.22 6.71
CA SER A 188 1.41 -68.11 7.46
C SER A 188 2.14 -69.45 7.57
N THR A 189 1.46 -70.57 7.35
CA THR A 189 2.01 -71.93 7.42
C THR A 189 2.32 -72.47 6.01
N GLY A 190 3.08 -73.57 5.92
CA GLY A 190 3.42 -74.18 4.64
C GLY A 190 2.29 -74.99 3.99
N SER A 191 1.21 -75.29 4.72
CA SER A 191 0.09 -76.12 4.24
C SER A 191 -1.25 -75.39 4.40
N ASN A 192 -2.22 -75.65 3.52
CA ASN A 192 -3.57 -75.09 3.64
C ASN A 192 -4.64 -76.17 3.91
N TRP A 193 -4.22 -77.37 4.29
CA TRP A 193 -5.11 -78.52 4.51
C TRP A 193 -4.74 -79.27 5.79
N ILE A 194 -5.72 -80.02 6.30
CA ILE A 194 -5.59 -81.00 7.39
C ILE A 194 -6.10 -82.35 6.89
N GLU A 195 -5.67 -83.45 7.48
CA GLU A 195 -5.96 -84.82 7.04
C GLU A 195 -6.68 -85.63 8.12
N CYS A 196 -7.67 -86.40 7.70
CA CYS A 196 -8.44 -87.27 8.59
C CYS A 196 -7.61 -88.49 8.98
N THR A 197 -7.35 -88.64 10.28
CA THR A 197 -6.51 -89.70 10.84
C THR A 197 -7.30 -90.97 11.12
N GLY A 198 -6.61 -92.09 11.30
CA GLY A 198 -7.25 -93.38 11.62
C GLY A 198 -7.93 -93.44 12.99
N PHE A 199 -7.79 -92.38 13.80
CA PHE A 199 -8.47 -92.20 15.08
C PHE A 199 -9.83 -91.49 14.96
N GLY A 200 -10.26 -91.11 13.74
CA GLY A 200 -11.51 -90.37 13.53
C GLY A 200 -11.41 -88.88 13.87
N THR A 201 -10.20 -88.35 13.99
CA THR A 201 -9.91 -86.93 14.23
C THR A 201 -8.99 -86.38 13.15
N PHE A 202 -9.03 -85.06 12.93
CA PHE A 202 -8.07 -84.40 12.05
C PHE A 202 -6.73 -84.18 12.75
N ASN A 203 -5.62 -84.25 12.01
CA ASN A 203 -4.26 -83.94 12.49
C ASN A 203 -4.05 -82.44 12.74
N PHE A 204 -4.87 -81.83 13.59
CA PHE A 204 -4.84 -80.40 13.84
C PHE A 204 -3.69 -80.04 14.80
N SER A 205 -2.71 -79.29 14.26
CA SER A 205 -1.65 -78.61 15.01
C SER A 205 -1.64 -77.13 14.58
N SER A 206 -1.05 -76.25 15.40
CA SER A 206 -0.88 -74.83 15.06
C SER A 206 -0.07 -74.59 13.78
N ASP A 207 0.63 -75.61 13.29
CA ASP A 207 1.59 -75.51 12.19
C ASP A 207 0.99 -75.93 10.84
N HIS A 208 -0.24 -76.46 10.82
CA HIS A 208 -0.89 -76.88 9.57
C HIS A 208 -1.51 -75.69 8.85
N VAL A 209 -2.55 -75.04 9.38
CA VAL A 209 -3.27 -73.97 8.68
C VAL A 209 -3.47 -72.76 9.60
N LYS A 210 -2.70 -71.70 9.35
CA LYS A 210 -2.79 -70.42 10.07
C LYS A 210 -2.92 -69.27 9.07
N CYS A 211 -3.99 -68.50 9.18
CA CYS A 211 -4.24 -67.32 8.33
C CYS A 211 -3.98 -66.05 9.15
N ASP A 212 -2.86 -65.38 8.89
CA ASP A 212 -2.48 -64.13 9.55
C ASP A 212 -2.91 -62.94 8.67
N PRO A 213 -3.28 -61.80 9.28
CA PRO A 213 -3.71 -60.61 8.53
C PRO A 213 -2.55 -60.08 7.67
N VAL A 214 -2.87 -59.53 6.49
CA VAL A 214 -1.85 -58.90 5.63
C VAL A 214 -1.25 -57.66 6.31
N GLU A 215 0.07 -57.49 6.20
CA GLU A 215 0.77 -56.29 6.65
C GLU A 215 0.88 -55.29 5.49
N CYS A 216 0.40 -54.06 5.69
CA CYS A 216 0.54 -53.00 4.70
C CYS A 216 1.95 -52.38 4.76
N PRO A 217 2.46 -51.83 3.64
CA PRO A 217 3.78 -51.18 3.60
C PRO A 217 3.86 -50.02 4.59
N ARG A 218 5.07 -49.72 5.06
CA ARG A 218 5.30 -48.64 6.02
C ARG A 218 4.89 -47.27 5.43
N LEU A 219 4.04 -46.53 6.13
CA LEU A 219 3.63 -45.18 5.74
C LEU A 219 4.72 -44.16 6.08
N LEU A 220 4.87 -43.16 5.21
CA LEU A 220 5.62 -41.95 5.49
C LEU A 220 4.64 -40.83 5.84
N PRO A 221 4.97 -39.95 6.80
CA PRO A 221 4.16 -38.77 7.07
C PRO A 221 4.10 -37.86 5.83
N PRO A 222 2.95 -37.23 5.53
CA PRO A 222 2.86 -36.22 4.49
C PRO A 222 3.77 -35.03 4.83
N GLN A 223 4.19 -34.26 3.81
CA GLN A 223 4.94 -33.03 4.08
C GLN A 223 4.09 -32.07 4.92
N HIS A 224 4.69 -31.45 5.94
CA HIS A 224 4.00 -30.58 6.88
C HIS A 224 2.82 -31.25 7.60
N GLY A 225 3.01 -32.52 7.98
CA GLY A 225 2.06 -33.26 8.79
C GLY A 225 2.68 -34.47 9.47
N SER A 226 1.87 -35.15 10.27
CA SER A 226 2.22 -36.30 11.09
C SER A 226 1.21 -37.43 10.94
N ILE A 227 1.63 -38.64 11.31
CA ILE A 227 0.81 -39.86 11.29
C ILE A 227 0.79 -40.49 12.68
N SER A 228 -0.36 -41.03 13.09
CA SER A 228 -0.51 -41.66 14.41
C SER A 228 0.34 -42.92 14.59
N ARG A 229 0.59 -43.65 13.50
CA ARG A 229 1.45 -44.84 13.42
C ARG A 229 1.88 -45.08 11.97
N ASP A 230 3.01 -45.73 11.77
CA ASP A 230 3.62 -45.96 10.45
C ASP A 230 3.46 -47.40 9.93
N ARG A 231 2.93 -48.32 10.76
CA ARG A 231 2.65 -49.73 10.41
C ARG A 231 1.21 -50.09 10.74
N GLY A 232 0.66 -51.05 9.99
CA GLY A 232 -0.68 -51.58 10.24
C GLY A 232 -0.96 -52.87 9.50
N LEU A 233 -1.82 -53.67 10.12
CA LEU A 233 -2.37 -54.92 9.60
C LEU A 233 -3.72 -54.69 8.93
N PHE A 234 -4.25 -55.67 8.22
CA PHE A 234 -5.56 -55.58 7.59
C PHE A 234 -6.64 -55.01 8.54
N LYS A 235 -7.41 -54.03 8.05
CA LYS A 235 -8.43 -53.22 8.78
C LYS A 235 -7.89 -52.18 9.74
N ASP A 236 -6.58 -52.12 9.99
CA ASP A 236 -6.00 -51.03 10.75
C ASP A 236 -6.24 -49.68 10.08
N GLU A 237 -6.51 -48.68 10.91
CA GLU A 237 -6.74 -47.31 10.51
C GLU A 237 -5.65 -46.41 11.11
N VAL A 238 -5.13 -45.50 10.30
CA VAL A 238 -4.11 -44.52 10.65
C VAL A 238 -4.70 -43.15 10.44
N THR A 239 -4.51 -42.27 11.42
CA THR A 239 -4.98 -40.89 11.34
C THR A 239 -3.84 -39.98 10.94
N TYR A 240 -4.15 -39.03 10.07
CA TYR A 240 -3.23 -37.97 9.65
C TYR A 240 -3.55 -36.70 10.43
N SER A 241 -2.56 -35.84 10.60
CA SER A 241 -2.72 -34.50 11.15
C SER A 241 -1.76 -33.56 10.43
N CYS A 242 -2.23 -32.40 9.99
CA CYS A 242 -1.35 -31.40 9.39
C CYS A 242 -0.74 -30.52 10.50
N ASP A 243 0.47 -30.04 10.25
CA ASP A 243 1.16 -29.11 11.14
C ASP A 243 0.41 -27.75 11.17
N GLU A 244 0.65 -26.95 12.20
CA GLU A 244 0.03 -25.63 12.30
C GLU A 244 0.33 -24.76 11.05
N GLY A 245 -0.71 -24.12 10.52
CA GLY A 245 -0.62 -23.31 9.29
C GLY A 245 -0.76 -24.09 7.98
N TYR A 246 -1.14 -25.37 8.04
CA TYR A 246 -1.50 -26.19 6.88
C TYR A 246 -2.92 -26.77 7.04
N ASN A 247 -3.70 -26.72 5.95
CA ASN A 247 -5.03 -27.30 5.85
C ASN A 247 -4.98 -28.70 5.24
N MET A 248 -5.79 -29.62 5.77
CA MET A 248 -5.89 -30.98 5.25
C MET A 248 -6.83 -31.02 4.04
N VAL A 249 -6.30 -31.45 2.90
CA VAL A 249 -7.07 -31.70 1.67
C VAL A 249 -7.10 -33.20 1.41
N GLY A 250 -8.31 -33.78 1.44
CA GLY A 250 -8.52 -35.23 1.30
C GLY A 250 -8.92 -35.91 2.60
N PRO A 251 -8.75 -37.24 2.71
CA PRO A 251 -9.24 -38.01 3.86
C PRO A 251 -8.33 -37.87 5.09
N SER A 252 -8.94 -37.73 6.28
CA SER A 252 -8.20 -37.64 7.56
C SER A 252 -7.69 -38.97 8.09
N HIS A 253 -8.10 -40.07 7.48
CA HIS A 253 -7.69 -41.42 7.84
C HIS A 253 -7.31 -42.24 6.61
N SER A 254 -6.40 -43.20 6.78
CA SER A 254 -6.18 -44.25 5.79
C SER A 254 -6.30 -45.63 6.44
N ARG A 255 -6.94 -46.55 5.73
CA ARG A 255 -7.19 -47.93 6.17
C ARG A 255 -6.35 -48.90 5.36
N CYS A 256 -5.76 -49.89 6.03
CA CYS A 256 -5.08 -51.01 5.38
C CYS A 256 -6.11 -51.97 4.76
N THR A 257 -6.05 -52.12 3.44
CA THR A 257 -7.00 -52.92 2.65
C THR A 257 -6.57 -54.38 2.52
N ALA A 258 -7.46 -55.23 2.01
CA ALA A 258 -7.19 -56.65 1.81
C ALA A 258 -6.07 -56.92 0.79
N ASN A 259 -5.78 -55.96 -0.08
CA ASN A 259 -4.74 -56.03 -1.11
C ASN A 259 -3.36 -55.58 -0.60
N ALA A 260 -3.14 -55.55 0.72
CA ALA A 260 -1.90 -55.07 1.34
C ALA A 260 -1.50 -53.65 0.93
N THR A 261 -2.50 -52.77 0.72
CA THR A 261 -2.29 -51.36 0.38
C THR A 261 -3.11 -50.45 1.28
N TRP A 262 -2.58 -49.26 1.54
CA TRP A 262 -3.29 -48.19 2.23
C TRP A 262 -4.26 -47.49 1.27
N THR A 263 -5.41 -47.04 1.77
CA THR A 263 -6.25 -46.08 1.04
C THR A 263 -5.53 -44.75 0.82
N SER A 264 -6.13 -43.84 0.04
CA SER A 264 -5.55 -42.52 -0.28
C SER A 264 -5.11 -41.74 0.97
N ALA A 265 -3.94 -41.12 0.89
CA ALA A 265 -3.44 -40.18 1.91
C ALA A 265 -3.88 -38.73 1.59
N PRO A 266 -4.04 -37.86 2.60
CA PRO A 266 -4.31 -36.45 2.38
C PRO A 266 -3.04 -35.68 2.00
N THR A 267 -3.24 -34.49 1.44
CA THR A 267 -2.20 -33.49 1.25
C THR A 267 -2.40 -32.35 2.25
N CYS A 268 -1.30 -31.92 2.89
CA CYS A 268 -1.31 -30.74 3.76
C CYS A 268 -0.89 -29.54 2.92
N GLU A 269 -1.86 -28.68 2.58
CA GLU A 269 -1.63 -27.49 1.78
C GLU A 269 -1.51 -26.27 2.70
N PRO A 270 -0.59 -25.32 2.42
CA PRO A 270 -0.40 -24.17 3.28
C PRO A 270 -1.67 -23.32 3.33
N VAL A 271 -2.01 -22.81 4.51
CA VAL A 271 -3.13 -21.89 4.70
C VAL A 271 -2.90 -20.65 3.83
N VAL A 272 -3.92 -20.26 3.06
CA VAL A 272 -3.88 -19.06 2.23
C VAL A 272 -4.43 -17.90 3.04
N CYS A 273 -3.61 -16.89 3.30
CA CYS A 273 -4.07 -15.63 3.85
C CYS A 273 -4.96 -14.92 2.84
N GLY A 274 -5.95 -14.16 3.33
CA GLY A 274 -6.75 -13.27 2.49
C GLY A 274 -5.89 -12.25 1.74
N THR A 275 -6.53 -11.42 0.91
CA THR A 275 -5.82 -10.32 0.22
C THR A 275 -5.08 -9.45 1.22
N ALA A 276 -3.81 -9.14 0.93
CA ALA A 276 -2.99 -8.30 1.81
C ALA A 276 -3.65 -6.93 2.05
N PRO A 277 -3.51 -6.34 3.26
CA PRO A 277 -4.06 -5.02 3.57
C PRO A 277 -3.60 -3.96 2.56
N MET A 278 -4.52 -3.13 2.07
CA MET A 278 -4.15 -2.01 1.21
C MET A 278 -3.58 -0.87 2.05
N VAL A 279 -2.45 -0.31 1.62
CA VAL A 279 -1.80 0.86 2.22
C VAL A 279 -1.91 2.01 1.22
N GLU A 280 -2.37 3.18 1.67
CA GLU A 280 -2.44 4.35 0.81
C GLU A 280 -1.03 4.78 0.35
N HIS A 281 -0.92 5.18 -0.91
CA HIS A 281 0.36 5.53 -1.55
C HIS A 281 1.42 4.41 -1.47
N GLY A 282 0.96 3.14 -1.53
CA GLY A 282 1.83 1.98 -1.52
C GLY A 282 1.29 0.82 -2.35
N SER A 283 2.21 0.00 -2.83
CA SER A 283 1.96 -1.23 -3.57
C SER A 283 2.49 -2.43 -2.79
N VAL A 284 1.82 -3.57 -2.94
CA VAL A 284 2.16 -4.80 -2.22
C VAL A 284 2.44 -5.93 -3.21
N VAL A 285 3.58 -6.59 -3.04
CA VAL A 285 4.01 -7.71 -3.88
C VAL A 285 4.46 -8.86 -2.99
N GLY A 286 3.99 -10.07 -3.29
CA GLY A 286 4.42 -11.27 -2.58
C GLY A 286 3.45 -12.42 -2.76
N ARG A 287 3.70 -13.49 -2.01
CA ARG A 287 2.83 -14.67 -1.99
C ARG A 287 1.88 -14.58 -0.81
N LEU A 288 0.74 -15.26 -0.89
CA LEU A 288 -0.36 -15.16 0.08
C LEU A 288 -0.51 -16.44 0.93
N HIS A 289 0.53 -17.26 1.07
CA HIS A 289 0.46 -18.52 1.82
C HIS A 289 1.24 -18.48 3.13
N PHE A 290 0.88 -19.34 4.07
CA PHE A 290 1.51 -19.44 5.39
C PHE A 290 3.03 -19.56 5.29
N GLY A 291 3.74 -18.78 6.11
CA GLY A 291 5.21 -18.71 6.13
C GLY A 291 5.82 -17.82 5.03
N SER A 292 5.02 -17.32 4.09
CA SER A 292 5.46 -16.28 3.14
C SER A 292 5.25 -14.87 3.69
N SER A 293 6.01 -13.93 3.16
CA SER A 293 5.86 -12.51 3.43
C SER A 293 5.52 -11.73 2.16
N VAL A 294 4.76 -10.66 2.33
CA VAL A 294 4.52 -9.64 1.31
C VAL A 294 5.33 -8.40 1.65
N SER A 295 5.89 -7.76 0.62
CA SER A 295 6.72 -6.58 0.73
C SER A 295 5.97 -5.37 0.20
N TYR A 296 5.89 -4.32 1.03
CA TYR A 296 5.30 -3.04 0.67
C TYR A 296 6.36 -2.11 0.08
N HIS A 297 5.97 -1.42 -0.99
CA HIS A 297 6.77 -0.41 -1.67
C HIS A 297 5.92 0.85 -1.76
N CYS A 298 6.43 1.97 -1.26
CA CYS A 298 5.72 3.24 -1.37
C CYS A 298 5.79 3.78 -2.81
N ASP A 299 4.75 4.50 -3.20
CA ASP A 299 4.72 5.25 -4.44
C ASP A 299 5.79 6.36 -4.43
N SER A 300 6.14 6.90 -5.60
CA SER A 300 7.18 7.92 -5.68
C SER A 300 6.79 9.18 -4.89
N GLY A 301 7.76 9.75 -4.18
CA GLY A 301 7.54 10.87 -3.24
C GLY A 301 7.00 10.46 -1.87
N TYR A 302 6.93 9.16 -1.57
CA TYR A 302 6.63 8.62 -0.23
C TYR A 302 7.73 7.66 0.22
N TYR A 303 8.00 7.60 1.53
CA TYR A 303 8.98 6.71 2.15
C TYR A 303 8.34 5.88 3.27
N LEU A 304 8.90 4.70 3.53
CA LEU A 304 8.45 3.83 4.62
C LEU A 304 8.99 4.34 5.96
N SER A 305 8.09 4.63 6.91
CA SER A 305 8.48 5.08 8.25
C SER A 305 9.18 4.02 9.11
N SER A 306 9.00 2.75 8.76
CA SER A 306 9.40 1.61 9.58
C SER A 306 10.44 0.78 8.83
N ASN A 307 11.44 0.26 9.56
CA ASN A 307 12.42 -0.68 9.01
C ASN A 307 11.77 -2.00 8.55
N ASN A 308 10.53 -2.28 8.97
CA ASN A 308 9.79 -3.46 8.55
C ASN A 308 8.84 -3.10 7.39
N SER A 309 9.28 -3.37 6.15
CA SER A 309 8.44 -3.28 4.95
C SER A 309 7.63 -4.55 4.68
N ASN A 310 7.77 -5.57 5.53
CA ASN A 310 7.24 -6.90 5.27
C ASN A 310 6.14 -7.29 6.27
N LEU A 311 5.07 -7.86 5.74
CA LEU A 311 3.99 -8.49 6.48
C LEU A 311 4.04 -10.00 6.25
N SER A 312 3.94 -10.78 7.31
CA SER A 312 4.01 -12.25 7.23
C SER A 312 2.61 -12.86 7.34
N CYS A 313 2.34 -13.89 6.53
CA CYS A 313 1.11 -14.65 6.59
C CYS A 313 1.17 -15.68 7.74
N MET A 314 0.25 -15.57 8.69
CA MET A 314 0.21 -16.36 9.93
C MET A 314 -0.58 -17.67 9.76
N SER A 315 -0.46 -18.58 10.71
CA SER A 315 -1.03 -19.93 10.65
C SER A 315 -2.56 -19.98 10.71
N ASP A 316 -3.19 -18.91 11.20
CA ASP A 316 -4.64 -18.74 11.25
C ASP A 316 -5.24 -18.14 9.97
N GLY A 317 -4.42 -17.84 8.97
CA GLY A 317 -4.82 -17.20 7.72
C GLY A 317 -4.94 -15.68 7.81
N SER A 318 -4.48 -15.06 8.90
CA SER A 318 -4.41 -13.60 9.04
C SER A 318 -2.98 -13.07 8.81
N TRP A 319 -2.87 -11.79 8.45
CA TRP A 319 -1.58 -11.11 8.31
C TRP A 319 -1.08 -10.63 9.66
N SER A 320 0.24 -10.59 9.87
CA SER A 320 0.83 -10.07 11.11
C SER A 320 0.31 -8.66 11.46
N PRO A 321 0.21 -8.28 12.74
CA PRO A 321 -0.29 -6.97 13.12
C PRO A 321 0.65 -5.83 12.69
N ASN A 322 0.10 -4.61 12.56
CA ASN A 322 0.80 -3.36 12.21
C ASN A 322 1.33 -3.28 10.77
N PRO A 323 0.45 -3.07 9.76
CA PRO A 323 0.90 -2.77 8.40
C PRO A 323 1.79 -1.51 8.36
N PRO A 324 2.81 -1.49 7.49
CA PRO A 324 3.66 -0.32 7.32
C PRO A 324 2.87 0.87 6.74
N VAL A 325 3.32 2.08 7.08
CA VAL A 325 2.71 3.33 6.61
C VAL A 325 3.71 4.08 5.74
N CYS A 326 3.25 4.54 4.58
CA CYS A 326 3.99 5.40 3.67
C CYS A 326 3.78 6.87 4.08
N HIS A 327 4.87 7.55 4.45
CA HIS A 327 4.85 8.98 4.76
C HIS A 327 5.36 9.77 3.56
N PRO A 328 4.76 10.93 3.26
CA PRO A 328 5.23 11.77 2.16
C PRO A 328 6.62 12.31 2.48
N VAL A 329 7.48 12.42 1.47
CA VAL A 329 8.84 12.97 1.61
C VAL A 329 8.74 14.43 2.05
N GLU A 330 9.50 14.79 3.08
CA GLU A 330 9.60 16.15 3.60
C GLU A 330 10.63 16.93 2.78
N CYS A 331 10.22 18.07 2.23
CA CYS A 331 11.17 19.03 1.69
C CYS A 331 11.83 19.81 2.84
N GLY A 332 13.08 20.22 2.61
CA GLY A 332 13.80 21.07 3.54
C GLY A 332 13.17 22.47 3.68
N GLU A 333 13.95 23.41 4.21
CA GLU A 333 13.50 24.80 4.28
C GLU A 333 13.36 25.40 2.87
N PRO A 334 12.26 26.14 2.58
CA PRO A 334 12.08 26.78 1.28
C PRO A 334 13.23 27.77 0.99
N PRO A 335 13.75 27.82 -0.25
CA PRO A 335 14.82 28.73 -0.63
C PRO A 335 14.49 30.18 -0.29
N GLU A 336 15.48 30.89 0.27
CA GLU A 336 15.33 32.29 0.63
C GLU A 336 15.35 33.19 -0.62
N VAL A 337 14.31 34.01 -0.79
CA VAL A 337 14.19 34.97 -1.90
C VAL A 337 14.24 36.38 -1.33
N LYS A 338 15.19 37.20 -1.82
CA LYS A 338 15.36 38.58 -1.38
C LYS A 338 14.07 39.38 -1.59
N ASN A 339 13.69 40.17 -0.57
CA ASN A 339 12.47 40.99 -0.55
C ASN A 339 11.18 40.16 -0.78
N ALA A 340 11.16 38.90 -0.35
CA ALA A 340 9.98 38.07 -0.32
C ALA A 340 9.82 37.42 1.06
N ARG A 341 8.56 37.16 1.45
CA ARG A 341 8.19 36.39 2.64
C ARG A 341 7.58 35.06 2.21
N VAL A 342 7.87 34.02 2.98
CA VAL A 342 7.36 32.66 2.78
C VAL A 342 6.94 32.07 4.14
N PRO A 343 5.80 31.38 4.24
CA PRO A 343 5.42 30.72 5.50
C PRO A 343 6.42 29.63 5.87
N LEU A 344 6.96 29.67 7.09
CA LEU A 344 7.77 28.57 7.63
C LEU A 344 6.86 27.52 8.26
N MET A 345 6.69 26.40 7.55
CA MET A 345 5.99 25.21 8.02
C MET A 345 6.60 23.97 7.38
N LEU A 346 6.18 22.78 7.81
CA LEU A 346 6.61 21.54 7.18
C LEU A 346 5.95 21.39 5.81
N TYR A 347 6.76 21.28 4.75
CA TYR A 347 6.29 21.06 3.38
C TYR A 347 6.59 19.63 2.96
N THR A 348 5.57 18.91 2.52
CA THR A 348 5.72 17.52 2.06
C THR A 348 5.47 17.40 0.56
N PHE A 349 5.86 16.27 -0.02
CA PHE A 349 5.72 15.97 -1.45
C PHE A 349 4.34 16.38 -2.01
N GLY A 350 4.35 17.12 -3.12
CA GLY A 350 3.15 17.63 -3.78
C GLY A 350 2.57 18.93 -3.21
N MET A 351 3.01 19.38 -2.02
CA MET A 351 2.63 20.70 -1.49
C MET A 351 3.25 21.83 -2.32
N ARG A 352 2.50 22.94 -2.44
CA ARG A 352 2.95 24.17 -3.11
C ARG A 352 3.22 25.25 -2.07
N VAL A 353 4.44 25.79 -2.08
CA VAL A 353 4.84 26.93 -1.26
C VAL A 353 4.67 28.21 -2.06
N GLN A 354 3.85 29.13 -1.57
CA GLN A 354 3.56 30.39 -2.24
C GLN A 354 4.39 31.52 -1.62
N TYR A 355 5.16 32.19 -2.46
CA TYR A 355 5.96 33.35 -2.06
C TYR A 355 5.10 34.60 -2.14
N GLN A 356 5.44 35.61 -1.34
CA GLN A 356 4.82 36.92 -1.38
C GLN A 356 5.92 37.98 -1.34
N CYS A 357 6.01 38.84 -2.36
CA CYS A 357 6.96 39.95 -2.32
C CYS A 357 6.63 40.90 -1.15
N ALA A 358 7.67 41.49 -0.56
CA ALA A 358 7.55 42.57 0.39
C ALA A 358 6.94 43.81 -0.27
N ASP A 359 6.35 44.68 0.54
CA ASP A 359 5.69 45.89 0.05
C ASP A 359 6.71 46.78 -0.72
N GLY A 360 6.28 47.36 -1.85
CA GLY A 360 7.16 48.08 -2.78
C GLY A 360 7.97 47.20 -3.75
N PHE A 361 7.75 45.88 -3.78
CA PHE A 361 8.35 44.96 -4.75
C PHE A 361 7.28 44.13 -5.49
N LEU A 362 7.50 43.84 -6.77
CA LEU A 362 6.66 42.98 -7.61
C LEU A 362 7.44 41.77 -8.14
N PHE A 363 6.73 40.70 -8.50
CA PHE A 363 7.34 39.53 -9.10
C PHE A 363 7.91 39.86 -10.49
N ALA A 364 9.15 39.45 -10.73
CA ALA A 364 9.81 39.57 -12.03
C ALA A 364 9.40 38.46 -13.02
N SER A 365 8.79 37.38 -12.52
CA SER A 365 8.33 36.22 -13.27
C SER A 365 6.87 35.90 -12.96
N ASP A 366 6.21 35.14 -13.84
CA ASP A 366 4.82 34.68 -13.63
C ASP A 366 4.74 33.59 -12.54
N ASP A 367 5.86 32.93 -12.23
CA ASP A 367 5.94 31.90 -11.19
C ASP A 367 6.00 32.56 -9.81
N THR A 368 4.97 32.34 -8.99
CA THR A 368 4.89 32.85 -7.62
C THR A 368 4.99 31.76 -6.55
N ALA A 369 5.21 30.51 -6.95
CA ALA A 369 5.20 29.37 -6.06
C ALA A 369 6.21 28.30 -6.49
N GLN A 370 6.72 27.54 -5.52
CA GLN A 370 7.51 26.34 -5.76
C GLN A 370 6.73 25.10 -5.30
N MET A 371 7.07 23.95 -5.88
CA MET A 371 6.48 22.66 -5.49
C MET A 371 7.54 21.78 -4.82
N CYS A 372 7.14 21.09 -3.75
CA CYS A 372 7.97 20.06 -3.13
C CYS A 372 8.00 18.79 -4.00
N LEU A 373 9.19 18.43 -4.49
CA LEU A 373 9.41 17.30 -5.39
C LEU A 373 9.69 16.00 -4.62
N GLU A 374 9.65 14.88 -5.33
CA GLU A 374 9.83 13.54 -4.76
C GLU A 374 11.25 13.28 -4.20
N ASN A 375 12.23 14.08 -4.62
CA ASN A 375 13.60 14.02 -4.13
C ASN A 375 13.83 14.82 -2.83
N GLY A 376 12.80 15.46 -2.28
CA GLY A 376 12.89 16.32 -1.09
C GLY A 376 13.44 17.72 -1.37
N GLU A 377 13.57 18.11 -2.65
CA GLU A 377 13.96 19.45 -3.05
C GLU A 377 12.76 20.23 -3.61
N PHE A 378 12.83 21.56 -3.55
CA PHE A 378 11.87 22.41 -4.25
C PHE A 378 12.21 22.49 -5.74
N THR A 379 11.20 22.72 -6.58
CA THR A 379 11.39 23.08 -8.00
C THR A 379 12.43 24.18 -8.18
N GLN A 380 13.10 24.22 -9.34
CA GLN A 380 14.13 25.24 -9.64
C GLN A 380 13.67 26.66 -9.32
N LEU A 381 14.53 27.44 -8.65
CA LEU A 381 14.22 28.80 -8.21
C LEU A 381 14.22 29.78 -9.40
N ASN A 382 13.02 30.19 -9.82
CA ASN A 382 12.78 31.20 -10.87
C ASN A 382 12.03 32.43 -10.35
N ILE A 383 11.90 32.57 -9.03
CA ILE A 383 11.14 33.64 -8.37
C ILE A 383 12.11 34.77 -7.99
N ALA A 384 11.82 36.00 -8.40
CA ALA A 384 12.56 37.18 -8.01
C ALA A 384 11.61 38.35 -7.78
N CYS A 385 11.82 39.12 -6.71
CA CYS A 385 11.07 40.34 -6.41
C CYS A 385 11.91 41.56 -6.82
N ILE A 386 11.43 42.33 -7.79
CA ILE A 386 12.05 43.56 -8.28
C ILE A 386 11.31 44.78 -7.73
N PRO A 387 12.00 45.90 -7.45
CA PRO A 387 11.38 47.08 -6.89
C PRO A 387 10.37 47.70 -7.87
N VAL A 388 9.29 48.28 -7.35
CA VAL A 388 8.25 48.94 -8.15
C VAL A 388 8.85 50.13 -8.91
N PRO A 389 8.73 50.19 -10.25
CA PRO A 389 9.22 51.33 -11.01
C PRO A 389 8.25 52.50 -10.89
N CYS A 390 8.77 53.70 -10.58
CA CYS A 390 7.99 54.92 -10.69
C CYS A 390 7.92 55.41 -12.14
N PRO A 391 6.82 56.08 -12.54
CA PRO A 391 6.80 56.80 -13.81
C PRO A 391 7.93 57.84 -13.81
N ALA A 392 8.44 58.17 -15.01
CA ALA A 392 9.49 59.17 -15.15
C ALA A 392 9.15 60.44 -14.35
N PRO A 393 10.12 61.04 -13.61
CA PRO A 393 9.85 62.20 -12.78
C PRO A 393 9.12 63.29 -13.57
N PRO A 394 8.06 63.90 -13.01
CA PRO A 394 7.30 64.93 -13.70
C PRO A 394 8.20 66.06 -14.20
N LEU A 395 7.99 66.51 -15.45
CA LEU A 395 8.74 67.63 -16.02
C LEU A 395 8.32 68.92 -15.31
N VAL A 396 9.26 69.56 -14.61
CA VAL A 396 8.98 70.82 -13.92
C VAL A 396 9.51 72.01 -14.74
N ILE A 397 8.62 72.97 -14.99
CA ILE A 397 8.92 74.17 -15.79
C ILE A 397 9.97 75.02 -15.05
N ASN A 398 11.02 75.45 -15.76
CA ASN A 398 12.14 76.23 -15.22
C ASN A 398 13.04 75.52 -14.19
N GLY A 399 13.13 74.18 -14.24
CA GLY A 399 14.19 73.42 -13.55
C GLY A 399 14.46 72.06 -14.19
N HIS A 400 15.15 71.20 -13.44
CA HIS A 400 15.52 69.84 -13.84
C HIS A 400 15.69 68.94 -12.61
N THR A 401 15.56 67.62 -12.80
CA THR A 401 15.71 66.61 -11.76
C THR A 401 17.10 65.96 -11.81
N SER A 402 17.55 65.38 -10.68
CA SER A 402 18.83 64.68 -10.58
C SER A 402 18.87 63.32 -11.30
N ALA A 403 17.71 62.71 -11.54
CA ALA A 403 17.57 61.41 -12.21
C ALA A 403 16.38 61.42 -13.19
N THR A 404 16.41 60.50 -14.15
CA THR A 404 15.37 60.31 -15.19
C THR A 404 14.52 59.04 -14.99
N SER A 405 14.98 58.13 -14.15
CA SER A 405 14.28 56.90 -13.75
C SER A 405 14.53 56.63 -12.27
N ALA A 406 13.54 56.07 -11.60
CA ALA A 406 13.60 55.73 -10.18
C ALA A 406 12.75 54.49 -9.90
N VAL A 407 13.15 53.71 -8.91
CA VAL A 407 12.38 52.59 -8.37
C VAL A 407 12.08 52.83 -6.89
N PHE A 408 11.21 52.00 -6.30
CA PHE A 408 10.82 52.10 -4.90
C PHE A 408 12.02 52.34 -3.95
N GLY A 409 11.92 53.40 -3.14
CA GLY A 409 12.97 53.84 -2.20
C GLY A 409 14.03 54.79 -2.79
N ASP A 410 14.03 55.05 -4.11
CA ASP A 410 14.89 56.07 -4.70
C ASP A 410 14.36 57.49 -4.43
N VAL A 411 15.29 58.41 -4.17
CA VAL A 411 15.01 59.84 -3.94
C VAL A 411 15.56 60.68 -5.09
N VAL A 412 14.70 61.49 -5.71
CA VAL A 412 15.05 62.39 -6.80
C VAL A 412 14.97 63.85 -6.34
N THR A 413 16.07 64.59 -6.53
CA THR A 413 16.20 65.99 -6.07
C THR A 413 15.97 66.96 -7.22
N TYR A 414 15.29 68.06 -6.93
CA TYR A 414 14.92 69.06 -7.93
C TYR A 414 15.81 70.32 -7.88
N HIS A 415 16.15 70.85 -9.06
CA HIS A 415 17.06 71.98 -9.22
C HIS A 415 16.45 73.05 -10.15
N CYS A 416 16.10 74.21 -9.60
CA CYS A 416 15.60 75.35 -10.38
C CYS A 416 16.70 76.02 -11.22
N LYS A 417 16.32 76.47 -12.42
CA LYS A 417 17.16 77.32 -13.29
C LYS A 417 17.37 78.69 -12.63
N HIS A 418 18.44 79.37 -13.03
CA HIS A 418 18.83 80.66 -12.48
C HIS A 418 17.68 81.69 -12.53
N GLY A 419 17.43 82.40 -11.43
CA GLY A 419 16.32 83.37 -11.30
C GLY A 419 15.02 82.79 -10.72
N TYR A 420 14.95 81.48 -10.47
CA TYR A 420 13.81 80.79 -9.86
C TYR A 420 14.21 80.08 -8.56
N VAL A 421 13.25 79.84 -7.66
CA VAL A 421 13.42 79.16 -6.37
C VAL A 421 12.36 78.06 -6.21
N VAL A 422 12.73 76.97 -5.53
CA VAL A 422 11.85 75.83 -5.27
C VAL A 422 10.75 76.23 -4.29
N LYS A 423 9.52 75.82 -4.60
CA LYS A 423 8.35 75.91 -3.71
C LYS A 423 7.75 74.53 -3.52
N GLY A 424 7.71 74.07 -2.28
CA GLY A 424 7.39 72.69 -1.90
C GLY A 424 8.62 71.98 -1.31
N GLU A 425 8.63 70.66 -1.36
CA GLU A 425 9.78 69.85 -0.93
C GLU A 425 10.85 69.80 -2.02
N GLU A 426 12.12 69.81 -1.62
CA GLU A 426 13.26 69.84 -2.55
C GLU A 426 13.59 68.47 -3.17
N PHE A 427 12.96 67.41 -2.65
CA PHE A 427 13.10 66.03 -3.10
C PHE A 427 11.73 65.36 -3.23
N MET A 428 11.65 64.34 -4.08
CA MET A 428 10.52 63.42 -4.20
C MET A 428 11.04 61.99 -4.04
N GLU A 429 10.29 61.15 -3.32
CA GLU A 429 10.60 59.74 -3.13
C GLU A 429 9.61 58.87 -3.91
N CYS A 430 10.09 57.75 -4.45
CA CYS A 430 9.23 56.78 -5.11
C CYS A 430 8.56 55.87 -4.06
N SER A 431 7.24 55.99 -3.93
CA SER A 431 6.45 55.24 -2.95
C SER A 431 6.30 53.76 -3.30
N GLU A 432 5.82 52.95 -2.34
CA GLU A 432 5.55 51.52 -2.53
C GLU A 432 4.46 51.23 -3.58
N GLU A 433 3.61 52.22 -3.87
CA GLU A 433 2.58 52.15 -4.92
C GLU A 433 3.08 52.64 -6.29
N GLY A 434 4.36 53.02 -6.40
CA GLY A 434 4.95 53.58 -7.62
C GLY A 434 4.51 55.01 -7.91
N GLN A 435 4.17 55.78 -6.88
CA GLN A 435 3.77 57.19 -6.99
C GLN A 435 4.80 58.12 -6.34
N TRP A 436 4.90 59.35 -6.86
CA TRP A 436 5.77 60.37 -6.31
C TRP A 436 5.13 61.02 -5.08
N THR A 437 5.90 61.17 -4.00
CA THR A 437 5.41 61.64 -2.69
C THR A 437 5.16 63.15 -2.58
N ALA A 438 5.67 63.97 -3.50
CA ALA A 438 5.49 65.43 -3.48
C ALA A 438 5.24 66.04 -4.87
N ASP A 439 4.70 67.27 -4.91
CA ASP A 439 4.47 68.07 -6.11
C ASP A 439 5.24 69.40 -5.99
N THR A 440 6.36 69.50 -6.70
CA THR A 440 7.34 70.58 -6.55
C THR A 440 7.34 71.51 -7.76
N THR A 441 7.35 72.83 -7.53
CA THR A 441 7.34 73.86 -8.61
C THR A 441 8.45 74.90 -8.45
N CYS A 442 8.92 75.49 -9.57
CA CYS A 442 9.84 76.64 -9.55
C CYS A 442 9.09 77.96 -9.72
N GLU A 443 9.22 78.86 -8.74
CA GLU A 443 8.67 80.21 -8.83
C GLU A 443 9.77 81.27 -9.03
N PRO A 444 9.50 82.36 -9.77
CA PRO A 444 10.49 83.41 -10.01
C PRO A 444 10.84 84.18 -8.74
N ARG A 445 12.12 84.46 -8.55
CA ARG A 445 12.65 85.19 -7.38
C ARG A 445 12.16 86.66 -7.38
N SER A 446 11.78 87.21 -6.23
CA SER A 446 11.31 88.61 -6.11
C SER A 446 12.45 89.57 -5.76
N CYS A 447 12.45 90.79 -6.32
CA CYS A 447 13.43 91.85 -6.05
C CYS A 447 13.04 92.84 -4.94
N GLY A 448 11.87 92.65 -4.29
CA GLY A 448 11.35 93.60 -3.29
C GLY A 448 10.79 94.90 -3.89
N PRO A 449 10.33 95.86 -3.06
CA PRO A 449 9.79 97.14 -3.54
C PRO A 449 10.86 97.99 -4.28
N ALA A 450 10.42 98.86 -5.18
CA ALA A 450 11.32 99.76 -5.92
C ALA A 450 11.95 100.82 -4.99
N PRO A 451 13.23 101.18 -5.17
CA PRO A 451 13.92 102.21 -4.37
C PRO A 451 13.39 103.63 -4.66
N ASP A 452 13.45 104.50 -3.65
CA ASP A 452 13.06 105.93 -3.76
C ASP A 452 14.16 106.74 -4.46
N VAL A 453 13.80 107.57 -5.46
CA VAL A 453 14.71 108.41 -6.25
C VAL A 453 14.40 109.89 -6.00
N GLU A 454 15.42 110.71 -5.71
CA GLU A 454 15.24 112.12 -5.35
C GLU A 454 14.74 112.95 -6.55
N ASN A 455 13.74 113.81 -6.32
CA ASN A 455 13.08 114.63 -7.35
C ASN A 455 12.40 113.84 -8.50
N ALA A 456 12.11 112.54 -8.29
CA ALA A 456 11.35 111.69 -9.21
C ALA A 456 10.34 110.77 -8.50
N ILE A 457 9.30 110.28 -9.21
CA ILE A 457 8.28 109.35 -8.67
C ILE A 457 8.21 108.03 -9.46
N PRO A 458 8.15 106.84 -8.81
CA PRO A 458 8.04 105.55 -9.51
C PRO A 458 6.60 105.23 -9.95
N MET A 459 6.45 104.71 -11.18
CA MET A 459 5.18 104.16 -11.68
C MET A 459 4.97 102.71 -11.18
N ARG A 460 3.70 102.31 -10.92
CA ARG A 460 3.39 100.94 -10.45
C ARG A 460 3.86 99.88 -11.44
N GLY A 461 4.68 98.92 -10.97
CA GLY A 461 5.18 97.79 -11.75
C GLY A 461 5.25 96.49 -10.94
N VAL A 462 5.45 95.37 -11.63
CA VAL A 462 5.63 94.04 -11.02
C VAL A 462 7.05 93.91 -10.46
N ILE A 463 7.24 93.19 -9.35
CA ILE A 463 8.52 93.09 -8.61
C ILE A 463 9.19 91.70 -8.68
N ARG A 464 9.04 90.98 -9.80
CA ARG A 464 9.53 89.59 -9.99
C ARG A 464 10.64 89.55 -11.04
N TYR A 465 11.51 88.55 -10.98
CA TYR A 465 12.61 88.36 -11.92
C TYR A 465 12.19 88.61 -13.39
N GLY A 466 12.86 89.55 -14.05
CA GLY A 466 12.57 89.96 -15.43
C GLY A 466 11.67 91.19 -15.60
N SER A 467 11.13 91.78 -14.53
CA SER A 467 10.30 92.99 -14.59
C SER A 467 11.10 94.30 -14.59
N SER A 468 10.49 95.39 -15.07
CA SER A 468 11.08 96.75 -15.11
C SER A 468 10.12 97.79 -14.49
N VAL A 469 10.66 98.80 -13.80
CA VAL A 469 9.92 99.90 -13.15
C VAL A 469 10.43 101.24 -13.69
N HIS A 470 9.52 102.16 -14.06
CA HIS A 470 9.84 103.45 -14.68
C HIS A 470 9.60 104.63 -13.72
N PHE A 471 10.35 105.73 -13.86
CA PHE A 471 10.31 106.95 -13.02
C PHE A 471 9.88 108.20 -13.83
N GLU A 472 9.60 109.34 -13.18
CA GLU A 472 9.29 110.64 -13.81
C GLU A 472 9.81 111.82 -12.96
N CYS A 473 10.56 112.79 -13.54
CA CYS A 473 11.13 113.95 -12.80
C CYS A 473 10.09 115.05 -12.48
N ASN A 474 10.27 115.74 -11.35
CA ASN A 474 9.42 116.85 -10.92
C ASN A 474 9.57 118.13 -11.79
N VAL A 475 8.52 118.96 -11.84
CA VAL A 475 8.45 120.20 -12.65
C VAL A 475 9.56 121.19 -12.28
N GLY A 476 10.30 121.69 -13.28
CA GLY A 476 11.42 122.63 -13.11
C GLY A 476 12.81 121.98 -13.14
N TYR A 477 12.85 120.65 -13.26
CA TYR A 477 14.05 119.83 -13.36
C TYR A 477 14.04 119.02 -14.68
N ILE A 478 15.22 118.80 -15.26
CA ILE A 478 15.40 117.95 -16.47
C ILE A 478 16.44 116.86 -16.22
N LEU A 479 16.26 115.69 -16.83
CA LEU A 479 17.16 114.53 -16.74
C LEU A 479 18.58 114.89 -17.20
N GLU A 480 19.56 114.47 -16.40
CA GLU A 480 20.97 114.56 -16.76
C GLU A 480 21.46 113.18 -17.25
N GLY A 481 21.69 113.02 -18.57
CA GLY A 481 22.20 111.77 -19.17
C GLY A 481 21.41 111.25 -20.39
N ASP A 482 21.83 110.08 -20.90
CA ASP A 482 21.22 109.41 -22.07
C ASP A 482 19.79 108.92 -21.79
N VAL A 483 18.92 109.04 -22.80
CA VAL A 483 17.44 108.93 -22.75
C VAL A 483 16.87 107.55 -22.31
N GLN A 484 17.71 106.65 -21.78
CA GLN A 484 17.31 105.35 -21.21
C GLN A 484 17.33 105.31 -19.66
N SER A 485 17.88 106.32 -18.99
CA SER A 485 17.99 106.36 -17.52
C SER A 485 16.69 106.82 -16.86
N LEU A 486 15.58 106.11 -17.10
CA LEU A 486 14.35 106.33 -16.33
C LEU A 486 13.67 105.04 -15.91
N SER A 487 14.27 103.87 -16.18
CA SER A 487 13.74 102.58 -15.76
C SER A 487 14.79 101.69 -15.13
N ILE A 488 14.44 100.98 -14.04
CA ILE A 488 15.26 99.95 -13.39
C ILE A 488 14.71 98.55 -13.67
N GLN A 489 15.57 97.52 -13.74
CA GLN A 489 15.19 96.12 -13.98
C GLN A 489 15.48 95.21 -12.79
N CYS A 490 14.62 94.21 -12.57
CA CYS A 490 14.77 93.17 -11.53
C CYS A 490 15.60 91.99 -12.06
N VAL A 491 16.89 91.95 -11.68
CA VAL A 491 17.84 90.91 -12.08
C VAL A 491 18.22 90.07 -10.86
N ALA A 492 17.83 88.80 -10.88
CA ALA A 492 18.17 87.77 -9.87
C ALA A 492 17.93 88.16 -8.39
N GLY A 493 16.90 88.98 -8.12
CA GLY A 493 16.56 89.44 -6.77
C GLY A 493 17.14 90.81 -6.38
N ARG A 494 17.75 91.55 -7.32
CA ARG A 494 18.23 92.93 -7.11
C ARG A 494 17.81 93.87 -8.25
N TRP A 495 17.63 95.15 -7.94
CA TRP A 495 17.37 96.22 -8.91
C TRP A 495 18.68 96.76 -9.54
N THR A 496 18.62 97.26 -10.77
CA THR A 496 19.71 97.98 -11.46
C THR A 496 19.85 99.45 -10.97
N ASP A 497 20.90 100.16 -11.39
CA ASP A 497 21.27 101.52 -10.94
C ASP A 497 20.22 102.63 -11.23
N GLN A 498 20.25 103.76 -10.48
CA GLN A 498 19.21 104.82 -10.40
C GLN A 498 19.53 106.13 -11.21
N PRO A 499 18.53 107.00 -11.56
CA PRO A 499 18.71 108.27 -12.34
C PRO A 499 18.67 109.65 -11.57
N GLU A 500 19.06 110.80 -12.20
CA GLU A 500 19.24 112.19 -11.61
C GLU A 500 18.62 113.42 -12.42
N CYS A 501 18.24 114.59 -11.82
CA CYS A 501 17.59 115.81 -12.47
C CYS A 501 18.08 117.28 -12.05
N ALA A 502 18.18 118.36 -12.92
CA ALA A 502 18.76 119.78 -12.69
C ALA A 502 18.06 121.12 -13.31
N SER A 503 18.50 122.43 -13.07
CA SER A 503 17.77 123.81 -13.23
C SER A 503 18.28 125.02 -14.21
N LEU A 504 17.54 126.18 -14.54
CA LEU A 504 17.79 127.23 -15.66
C LEU A 504 17.41 128.82 -15.54
N CYS A 505 18.14 129.83 -16.15
CA CYS A 505 17.89 131.35 -16.28
C CYS A 505 18.00 131.96 -17.75
N ARG A 506 17.24 133.02 -18.19
CA ARG A 506 17.13 133.46 -19.64
C ARG A 506 17.80 134.79 -20.14
N HIS A 507 18.13 135.82 -19.32
CA HIS A 507 18.86 137.05 -19.77
C HIS A 507 19.96 137.54 -18.79
N ARG A 508 20.99 138.26 -19.29
CA ARG A 508 22.20 138.68 -18.53
C ARG A 508 22.11 140.04 -17.80
N CYS A 509 22.67 140.13 -16.59
CA CYS A 509 22.68 141.31 -15.71
C CYS A 509 23.85 142.29 -16.01
N LEU A 510 23.62 143.61 -16.02
CA LEU A 510 24.64 144.65 -16.34
C LEU A 510 25.32 145.19 -15.08
N HIS A 511 26.44 145.90 -15.24
CA HIS A 511 27.22 146.54 -14.17
C HIS A 511 27.53 145.58 -12.98
N LYS A 512 27.91 144.33 -13.32
CA LYS A 512 28.33 143.24 -12.41
C LYS A 512 27.25 142.63 -11.49
N GLY A 513 26.01 142.46 -11.97
CA GLY A 513 24.97 141.69 -11.25
C GLY A 513 24.97 140.16 -11.50
N SER A 514 24.40 139.36 -10.58
CA SER A 514 24.30 137.87 -10.66
C SER A 514 22.85 137.35 -10.80
N CYS A 515 22.62 136.24 -11.53
CA CYS A 515 21.28 135.61 -11.70
C CYS A 515 20.91 134.77 -10.48
N ILE A 516 19.74 135.03 -9.91
CA ILE A 516 19.22 134.34 -8.73
C ILE A 516 17.84 133.69 -8.98
N GLY A 517 17.43 133.56 -10.24
CA GLY A 517 16.16 132.94 -10.66
C GLY A 517 15.16 133.93 -11.30
N HIS A 518 14.32 133.41 -12.21
CA HIS A 518 13.17 134.10 -12.83
C HIS A 518 13.44 135.51 -13.43
N ASN A 519 14.57 135.67 -14.16
CA ASN A 519 14.99 136.94 -14.80
C ASN A 519 15.24 138.12 -13.82
N GLN A 520 15.56 137.82 -12.56
CA GLN A 520 15.87 138.82 -11.54
C GLN A 520 17.38 138.88 -11.24
N CYS A 521 17.93 140.10 -11.22
CA CYS A 521 19.35 140.40 -11.01
C CYS A 521 19.56 141.12 -9.68
N SER A 522 20.61 140.73 -8.95
CA SER A 522 21.13 141.51 -7.80
C SER A 522 22.13 142.58 -8.27
N CYS A 523 21.99 143.84 -7.83
CA CYS A 523 22.76 145.01 -8.34
C CYS A 523 23.84 145.54 -7.38
N ALA A 524 24.95 146.04 -7.95
CA ALA A 524 26.04 146.68 -7.20
C ALA A 524 25.72 148.14 -6.78
N GLY A 525 26.31 148.62 -5.67
CA GLY A 525 25.96 149.90 -5.01
C GLY A 525 26.09 151.16 -5.89
N GLY A 526 25.17 152.14 -5.68
CA GLY A 526 25.05 153.37 -6.48
C GLY A 526 24.18 153.23 -7.74
N TRP A 527 23.77 152.01 -8.08
CA TRP A 527 22.95 151.68 -9.26
C TRP A 527 21.65 150.96 -8.89
N THR A 528 20.59 151.20 -9.64
CA THR A 528 19.28 150.56 -9.40
C THR A 528 18.54 150.16 -10.70
N GLY A 529 17.48 149.37 -10.55
CA GLY A 529 16.62 148.82 -11.60
C GLY A 529 16.86 147.34 -11.90
N ARG A 530 15.94 146.69 -12.61
CA ARG A 530 15.91 145.22 -12.87
C ARG A 530 17.13 144.64 -13.60
N ARG A 531 17.95 145.52 -14.18
CA ARG A 531 19.25 145.19 -14.80
C ARG A 531 20.35 146.18 -14.39
N CYS A 532 20.19 146.91 -13.29
CA CYS A 532 21.20 147.80 -12.69
C CYS A 532 21.63 148.99 -13.59
N ARG A 533 20.70 149.85 -14.06
CA ARG A 533 20.97 150.86 -15.11
C ARG A 533 20.89 152.35 -14.71
N HIS A 534 20.33 152.73 -13.56
CA HIS A 534 20.14 154.15 -13.20
C HIS A 534 21.01 154.56 -11.98
N PRO A 535 21.67 155.74 -11.99
CA PRO A 535 22.48 156.25 -10.87
C PRO A 535 21.62 156.91 -9.77
N THR A 536 22.12 156.90 -8.52
CA THR A 536 21.39 157.40 -7.34
C THR A 536 22.17 158.53 -6.63
N CYS A 537 21.50 159.63 -6.23
CA CYS A 537 22.08 160.66 -5.37
C CYS A 537 21.74 160.44 -3.89
N LEU A 538 22.64 160.85 -3.00
CA LEU A 538 22.48 160.66 -1.55
C LEU A 538 21.44 161.61 -0.95
N LEU A 539 21.38 162.85 -1.46
CA LEU A 539 20.43 163.90 -1.03
C LEU A 539 19.87 164.64 -2.26
N PRO A 540 18.62 165.13 -2.20
CA PRO A 540 17.99 165.84 -3.31
C PRO A 540 18.60 167.24 -3.53
N CYS A 541 18.85 167.58 -4.79
CA CYS A 541 19.26 168.91 -5.22
C CYS A 541 18.07 169.89 -5.07
N LEU A 542 18.28 171.06 -4.46
CA LEU A 542 17.22 172.04 -4.20
C LEU A 542 17.14 173.09 -5.31
N ASN A 543 16.11 173.95 -5.26
CA ASN A 543 15.92 175.12 -6.14
C ASN A 543 16.11 174.82 -7.63
N GLY A 544 15.61 173.67 -8.09
CA GLY A 544 15.61 173.27 -9.50
C GLY A 544 16.83 172.49 -10.01
N GLY A 545 17.73 172.02 -9.14
CA GLY A 545 18.87 171.19 -9.54
C GLY A 545 18.54 169.71 -9.83
N TYR A 546 19.41 168.99 -10.57
CA TYR A 546 19.26 167.55 -10.87
C TYR A 546 20.57 166.73 -10.71
N CYS A 547 20.42 165.40 -10.61
CA CYS A 547 21.50 164.43 -10.43
C CYS A 547 22.14 163.99 -11.74
N SER A 548 23.38 164.41 -11.96
CA SER A 548 24.13 164.09 -13.18
C SER A 548 25.03 162.85 -13.04
N ALA A 549 25.43 162.51 -11.82
CA ALA A 549 26.26 161.36 -11.48
C ALA A 549 25.93 160.90 -10.05
N PRO A 550 26.37 159.70 -9.62
CA PRO A 550 26.21 159.29 -8.23
C PRO A 550 26.71 160.39 -7.30
N TYR A 551 25.80 160.92 -6.48
CA TYR A 551 26.04 161.90 -5.42
C TYR A 551 26.36 163.35 -5.85
N THR A 552 26.22 163.74 -7.12
CA THR A 552 26.55 165.10 -7.60
C THR A 552 25.34 165.85 -8.17
N CYS A 553 25.13 167.09 -7.72
CA CYS A 553 24.06 168.00 -8.15
C CYS A 553 24.54 169.10 -9.11
N SER A 554 23.72 169.48 -10.08
CA SER A 554 23.92 170.65 -10.94
C SER A 554 22.83 171.71 -10.70
N CYS A 555 23.19 173.00 -10.59
CA CYS A 555 22.31 174.08 -10.09
C CYS A 555 21.76 175.03 -11.16
N ALA A 556 20.55 175.57 -10.90
CA ALA A 556 19.87 176.57 -11.74
C ALA A 556 20.39 178.01 -11.49
N THR A 557 20.23 178.90 -12.47
CA THR A 557 20.78 180.28 -12.48
C THR A 557 20.28 181.14 -11.31
N GLY A 558 21.17 181.98 -10.74
CA GLY A 558 20.87 182.83 -9.58
C GLY A 558 21.00 182.14 -8.21
N TRP A 559 21.25 180.81 -8.23
CA TRP A 559 21.45 179.98 -7.05
C TRP A 559 22.82 179.30 -7.08
N THR A 560 23.49 179.25 -5.93
CA THR A 560 24.79 178.57 -5.78
C THR A 560 24.80 177.68 -4.53
N GLY A 561 25.87 176.91 -4.35
CA GLY A 561 26.03 175.93 -3.27
C GLY A 561 25.86 174.47 -3.74
N GLU A 562 26.38 173.50 -2.99
CA GLU A 562 26.43 172.07 -3.40
C GLU A 562 25.07 171.40 -3.61
N ARG A 563 24.00 172.04 -3.13
CA ARG A 563 22.62 171.63 -3.34
C ARG A 563 21.76 172.82 -3.79
N CYS A 564 22.38 173.86 -4.34
CA CYS A 564 21.74 175.04 -4.93
C CYS A 564 20.95 175.91 -3.95
N GLN A 565 21.40 176.02 -2.70
CA GLN A 565 20.65 176.62 -1.60
C GLN A 565 20.81 178.14 -1.41
N THR A 566 21.82 178.78 -2.01
CA THR A 566 22.22 180.16 -1.68
C THR A 566 21.83 181.16 -2.78
N PRO A 567 21.05 182.22 -2.50
CA PRO A 567 20.69 183.26 -3.47
C PRO A 567 21.79 184.34 -3.62
N HIS A 568 21.87 185.02 -4.78
CA HIS A 568 22.90 186.01 -5.10
C HIS A 568 22.29 187.38 -5.49
N CYS A 569 22.71 188.48 -4.83
CA CYS A 569 22.35 189.87 -5.22
C CYS A 569 23.54 190.57 -5.90
N SER A 570 23.27 191.23 -7.02
CA SER A 570 24.23 191.89 -7.90
C SER A 570 24.70 193.25 -7.37
N GLN A 571 23.84 193.98 -6.65
CA GLN A 571 24.24 195.19 -5.89
C GLN A 571 24.14 194.93 -4.38
N PRO A 572 25.14 195.34 -3.57
CA PRO A 572 25.09 195.13 -2.14
C PRO A 572 24.06 196.04 -1.48
N CYS A 573 23.19 195.45 -0.65
CA CYS A 573 22.25 196.19 0.19
C CYS A 573 23.02 197.10 1.15
N ARG A 574 22.80 198.41 1.08
CA ARG A 574 23.49 199.41 1.93
C ARG A 574 22.74 199.63 3.24
N ASN A 575 23.35 200.41 4.14
CA ASN A 575 22.77 200.81 5.44
C ASN A 575 22.19 199.65 6.28
N GLY A 576 22.86 198.48 6.22
CA GLY A 576 22.47 197.29 7.00
C GLY A 576 21.38 196.41 6.38
N GLY A 577 21.03 196.60 5.11
CA GLY A 577 20.08 195.72 4.42
C GLY A 577 20.60 194.29 4.17
N GLN A 578 19.69 193.32 4.06
CA GLN A 578 20.00 191.90 3.76
C GLN A 578 19.44 191.47 2.40
N CYS A 579 20.24 190.70 1.64
CA CYS A 579 19.83 190.04 0.39
C CYS A 579 18.97 188.81 0.74
N VAL A 580 17.68 188.87 0.45
CA VAL A 580 16.71 187.82 0.84
C VAL A 580 16.21 187.01 -0.35
N ALA A 581 16.35 187.55 -1.57
CA ALA A 581 16.10 186.88 -2.84
C ALA A 581 17.04 187.51 -3.89
N PRO A 582 17.22 186.88 -5.07
CA PRO A 582 18.08 187.45 -6.11
C PRO A 582 17.70 188.90 -6.42
N ASP A 583 18.66 189.82 -6.23
CA ASP A 583 18.52 191.28 -6.39
C ASP A 583 17.49 192.01 -5.52
N GLU A 584 16.99 191.37 -4.44
CA GLU A 584 16.02 191.98 -3.52
C GLU A 584 16.62 192.20 -2.13
N CYS A 585 16.67 193.48 -1.73
CA CYS A 585 17.22 193.93 -0.45
C CYS A 585 16.10 194.29 0.54
N ARG A 586 16.18 193.74 1.75
CA ARG A 586 15.28 194.13 2.85
C ARG A 586 15.90 195.27 3.67
N CYS A 587 15.23 196.43 3.72
CA CYS A 587 15.74 197.63 4.38
C CYS A 587 15.31 197.79 5.84
N PRO A 588 16.17 198.33 6.72
CA PRO A 588 15.84 198.65 8.11
C PRO A 588 15.00 199.94 8.26
N TYR A 589 14.25 200.07 9.37
CA TYR A 589 13.33 201.19 9.64
C TYR A 589 14.04 202.55 9.58
N GLY A 590 13.45 203.52 8.88
CA GLY A 590 14.03 204.84 8.62
C GLY A 590 14.78 204.96 7.29
N TYR A 591 15.13 203.82 6.65
CA TYR A 591 15.77 203.77 5.34
C TYR A 591 14.87 203.17 4.26
N PHE A 592 14.90 203.73 3.05
CA PHE A 592 14.14 203.20 1.90
C PHE A 592 14.92 203.30 0.59
N GLY A 593 14.33 202.75 -0.48
CA GLY A 593 14.96 202.60 -1.81
C GLY A 593 15.50 201.18 -2.06
N ALA A 594 15.77 200.85 -3.33
CA ALA A 594 16.12 199.49 -3.78
C ALA A 594 17.42 198.91 -3.17
N ASN A 595 18.31 199.77 -2.67
CA ASN A 595 19.50 199.38 -1.93
C ASN A 595 19.55 199.98 -0.52
N CYS A 596 18.43 200.47 0.01
CA CYS A 596 18.28 201.07 1.34
C CYS A 596 19.06 202.39 1.55
N GLY A 597 19.21 203.21 0.51
CA GLY A 597 20.05 204.41 0.51
C GLY A 597 19.43 205.73 1.01
N GLU A 598 18.11 205.85 1.19
CA GLU A 598 17.41 207.14 1.42
C GLU A 598 16.79 207.26 2.84
N GLU A 599 16.69 208.47 3.44
CA GLU A 599 16.31 208.75 4.86
C GLU A 599 15.14 209.77 5.00
N SER A 600 14.30 209.72 6.06
CA SER A 600 13.04 210.50 6.20
C SER A 600 12.98 211.45 7.42
N SER A 601 12.39 212.66 7.29
CA SER A 601 12.32 213.69 8.34
C SER A 601 10.91 214.32 8.57
N TYR A 602 10.15 213.89 9.59
CA TYR A 602 9.13 214.71 10.29
C TYR A 602 8.59 214.08 11.62
N PHE A 603 8.35 214.97 12.61
CA PHE A 603 7.67 214.89 13.93
C PHE A 603 8.51 214.75 15.22
N GLY A 604 8.37 215.77 16.08
CA GLY A 604 8.71 215.77 17.50
C GLY A 604 7.48 216.03 18.38
N LEU A 605 7.42 215.34 19.52
CA LEU A 605 7.30 215.85 20.88
C LEU A 605 8.01 214.86 21.81
#